data_AF-A0A5B7G2I6-F1
#
_entry.id   AF-A0A5B7G2I6-F1
#
_cell.length_a   1.000
_cell.length_b   1.000
_cell.length_c   1.000
_cell.angle_alpha   90.00
_cell.angle_beta   90.00
_cell.angle_gamma   90.00
#
_symmetry.space_group_name_H-M   'P 1'
#
loop_
_entity.id
_entity.type
_entity.pdbx_description
1 polymer ?
#
loop_
_entity_poly.entity_id
_entity_poly.type
_entity_poly.pdbx_seq_one_letter_code
_entity_poly.pdbx_strand_id
1 'polypeptide(L)'
;MSRNVTNITHTTSLTPPVPLSPTQDKGTVTFEEKWPTMRPTVLKLLRQECVSRSEWQDLFWAVHKVCLWDEKGPPKVQKALQDDILDFISHAQAVRHTGRERERESVRVYVSDVYIYL
;
A
#
# COMPACT_ATOMS: atom_id res chain seq x y z
N MET A 1 -25.87 57.05 15.16
CA MET A 1 -24.41 57.26 15.20
C MET A 1 -23.73 55.90 15.20
N SER A 2 -23.30 55.51 14.02
CA SER A 2 -22.83 54.18 13.65
C SER A 2 -21.44 53.90 14.21
N ARG A 3 -21.23 52.70 14.76
CA ARG A 3 -19.89 52.16 15.03
C ARG A 3 -19.52 51.27 13.83
N ASN A 4 -18.60 51.76 13.02
CA ASN A 4 -18.09 51.04 11.85
C ASN A 4 -17.27 49.82 12.30
N VAL A 5 -17.69 48.65 11.85
CA VAL A 5 -16.92 47.41 11.93
C VAL A 5 -15.87 47.47 10.83
N THR A 6 -14.60 47.58 11.21
CA THR A 6 -13.47 47.55 10.29
C THR A 6 -13.28 46.11 9.79
N ASN A 7 -13.81 45.80 8.61
CA ASN A 7 -13.47 44.57 7.89
C ASN A 7 -12.04 44.68 7.37
N ILE A 8 -11.17 43.81 7.88
CA ILE A 8 -9.79 43.66 7.40
C ILE A 8 -9.86 42.86 6.11
N THR A 9 -9.66 43.53 4.98
CA THR A 9 -9.47 42.94 3.66
C THR A 9 -8.08 42.32 3.58
N HIS A 10 -7.99 40.99 3.69
CA HIS A 10 -6.87 40.24 3.15
C HIS A 10 -7.15 39.87 1.69
N THR A 11 -6.67 40.73 0.80
CA THR A 11 -6.35 40.41 -0.59
C THR A 11 -5.31 39.30 -0.63
N THR A 12 -5.57 38.17 -1.29
CA THR A 12 -4.57 37.41 -2.07
C THR A 12 -5.28 36.43 -3.01
N SER A 13 -5.10 36.70 -4.30
CA SER A 13 -5.25 35.87 -5.50
C SER A 13 -6.27 34.73 -5.50
N LEU A 14 -7.35 34.95 -6.24
CA LEU A 14 -8.08 33.90 -6.94
C LEU A 14 -7.12 33.23 -7.96
N THR A 15 -6.41 32.18 -7.56
CA THR A 15 -6.03 31.14 -8.51
C THR A 15 -7.29 30.33 -8.81
N PRO A 16 -7.76 30.22 -10.06
CA PRO A 16 -8.78 29.24 -10.39
C PRO A 16 -8.26 27.85 -10.00
N PRO A 17 -9.12 26.92 -9.54
CA PRO A 17 -8.72 25.54 -9.44
C PRO A 17 -8.17 25.13 -10.81
N VAL A 18 -6.93 24.68 -10.85
CA VAL A 18 -6.30 24.12 -12.05
C VAL A 18 -7.33 23.17 -12.67
N PRO A 19 -7.81 23.43 -13.90
CA PRO A 19 -8.58 22.41 -14.60
C PRO A 19 -7.59 21.27 -14.77
N LEU A 20 -7.81 20.14 -14.08
CA LEU A 20 -7.17 18.89 -14.43
C LEU A 20 -7.61 18.60 -15.86
N SER A 21 -6.82 19.06 -16.83
CA SER A 21 -7.01 18.79 -18.24
C SER A 21 -7.05 17.27 -18.42
N PRO A 22 -8.17 16.69 -18.87
CA PRO A 22 -8.25 15.26 -19.13
C PRO A 22 -7.62 14.99 -20.49
N THR A 23 -6.29 15.09 -20.57
CA THR A 23 -5.51 14.52 -21.66
C THR A 23 -4.79 13.28 -21.14
N GLN A 24 -5.56 12.29 -20.71
CA GLN A 24 -5.07 10.91 -20.59
C GLN A 24 -6.14 9.99 -21.13
N ASP A 25 -5.74 9.23 -22.14
CA ASP A 25 -6.52 8.35 -22.99
C ASP A 25 -7.73 7.73 -22.27
N LYS A 26 -8.92 8.13 -22.74
CA LYS A 26 -10.19 7.47 -22.41
C LYS A 26 -10.27 6.03 -22.94
N GLY A 27 -9.21 5.52 -23.57
CA GLY A 27 -9.11 4.15 -24.05
C GLY A 27 -8.48 3.26 -23.00
N THR A 28 -9.30 2.40 -22.39
CA THR A 28 -8.88 1.13 -21.76
C THR A 28 -7.96 1.18 -20.54
N VAL A 29 -8.20 2.06 -19.55
CA VAL A 29 -7.62 1.81 -18.22
C VAL A 29 -8.32 0.60 -17.59
N THR A 30 -7.63 -0.53 -17.54
CA THR A 30 -8.13 -1.78 -16.94
C THR A 30 -7.31 -2.16 -15.72
N PHE A 31 -7.91 -2.92 -14.80
CA PHE A 31 -7.20 -3.50 -13.67
C PHE A 31 -5.98 -4.32 -14.11
N GLU A 32 -6.13 -5.16 -15.13
CA GLU A 32 -5.10 -6.09 -15.61
C GLU A 32 -3.83 -5.37 -16.09
N GLU A 33 -3.98 -4.18 -16.67
CA GLU A 33 -2.85 -3.37 -17.12
C GLU A 33 -2.19 -2.60 -15.96
N LYS A 34 -2.98 -2.06 -15.03
CA LYS A 34 -2.45 -1.20 -13.96
C LYS A 34 -1.95 -1.97 -12.75
N TRP A 35 -2.55 -3.11 -12.39
CA TRP A 35 -2.17 -3.88 -11.20
C TRP A 35 -0.70 -4.29 -11.16
N PRO A 36 -0.05 -4.74 -12.25
CA PRO A 36 1.38 -5.03 -12.25
C PRO A 36 2.28 -3.84 -11.86
N THR A 37 1.83 -2.61 -12.11
CA THR A 37 2.57 -1.40 -11.72
C THR A 37 2.27 -0.97 -10.27
N MET A 38 1.08 -1.26 -9.76
CA MET A 38 0.66 -0.93 -8.39
C MET A 38 1.20 -1.94 -7.37
N ARG A 39 1.17 -3.24 -7.71
CA ARG A 39 1.49 -4.35 -6.81
C ARG A 39 2.86 -4.23 -6.14
N PRO A 40 3.96 -3.82 -6.80
CA PRO A 40 5.25 -3.66 -6.14
C PRO A 40 5.20 -2.66 -4.96
N THR A 41 4.52 -1.53 -5.14
CA THR A 41 4.36 -0.53 -4.07
C THR A 41 3.50 -1.08 -2.93
N VAL A 42 2.45 -1.85 -3.24
CA VAL A 42 1.64 -2.56 -2.23
C VAL A 42 2.49 -3.55 -1.42
N LEU A 43 3.31 -4.35 -2.08
CA LEU A 43 4.19 -5.31 -1.41
C LEU A 43 5.24 -4.63 -0.54
N LYS A 44 5.80 -3.49 -0.98
CA LYS A 44 6.70 -2.66 -0.16
C LYS A 44 6.00 -2.23 1.13
N LEU A 45 4.75 -1.76 1.05
CA LEU A 45 3.97 -1.35 2.22
C LEU A 45 3.72 -2.52 3.18
N LEU A 46 3.34 -3.69 2.65
CA LEU A 46 3.13 -4.90 3.47
C LEU A 46 4.41 -5.31 4.22
N ARG A 47 5.57 -5.16 3.57
CA ARG A 47 6.88 -5.50 4.14
C ARG A 47 7.52 -4.41 5.00
N GLN A 48 6.84 -3.28 5.19
CA GLN A 48 7.39 -2.09 5.87
C GLN A 48 8.68 -1.56 5.20
N GLU A 49 8.79 -1.69 3.88
CA GLU A 49 9.88 -1.11 3.09
C GLU A 49 9.61 0.38 2.80
N CYS A 50 10.67 1.13 2.50
CA CYS A 50 10.54 2.55 2.16
C CYS A 50 9.80 2.74 0.82
N VAL A 51 8.77 3.58 0.84
CA VAL A 51 8.03 4.03 -0.34
C VAL A 51 8.22 5.53 -0.50
N SER A 52 8.66 5.96 -1.68
CA SER A 52 8.83 7.37 -1.99
C SER A 52 7.49 8.08 -2.14
N ARG A 53 7.49 9.41 -2.01
CA ARG A 53 6.28 10.22 -2.14
C ARG A 53 5.65 10.11 -3.53
N SER A 54 6.46 10.00 -4.58
CA SER A 54 5.98 9.81 -5.95
C SER A 54 5.31 8.44 -6.12
N GLU A 55 5.94 7.35 -5.66
CA GLU A 55 5.35 6.00 -5.72
C GLU A 55 4.00 5.94 -4.98
N TRP A 56 3.90 6.63 -3.83
CA TRP A 56 2.65 6.71 -3.08
C TRP A 56 1.57 7.47 -3.85
N GLN A 57 1.89 8.63 -4.43
CA GLN A 57 0.94 9.41 -5.22
C GLN A 57 0.49 8.64 -6.48
N ASP A 58 1.43 7.98 -7.17
CA ASP A 58 1.16 7.19 -8.35
C ASP A 58 0.26 5.99 -8.05
N LEU A 59 0.45 5.33 -6.90
CA LEU A 59 -0.42 4.25 -6.44
C LEU A 59 -1.87 4.75 -6.26
N PHE A 60 -2.07 5.87 -5.55
CA PHE A 60 -3.41 6.42 -5.34
C PHE A 60 -4.07 6.84 -6.64
N TRP A 61 -3.30 7.46 -7.55
CA TRP A 61 -3.79 7.87 -8.84
C TRP A 61 -4.19 6.67 -9.72
N ALA A 62 -3.39 5.60 -9.71
CA ALA A 62 -3.68 4.39 -10.47
C ALA A 62 -4.94 3.69 -9.94
N VAL A 63 -5.10 3.54 -8.62
CA VAL A 63 -6.32 2.97 -8.02
C VAL A 63 -7.53 3.82 -8.37
N HIS A 64 -7.45 5.15 -8.24
CA HIS A 64 -8.55 6.04 -8.60
C HIS A 64 -8.97 5.86 -10.06
N LYS A 65 -8.00 5.80 -10.98
CA LYS A 65 -8.29 5.58 -12.40
C LYS A 65 -8.91 4.22 -12.68
N VAL A 66 -8.42 3.14 -12.05
CA VAL A 66 -9.02 1.80 -12.20
C VAL A 66 -10.45 1.80 -11.67
N CYS A 67 -10.72 2.38 -10.51
CA CYS A 67 -12.07 2.44 -9.95
C CYS A 67 -13.03 3.32 -10.77
N LEU A 68 -12.51 4.33 -11.46
CA LEU A 68 -13.31 5.24 -12.28
C LEU A 68 -13.61 4.69 -13.67
N TRP A 69 -12.65 3.99 -14.29
CA TRP A 69 -12.71 3.62 -15.71
C TRP A 69 -12.88 2.11 -15.96
N ASP A 70 -12.62 1.24 -14.99
CA ASP A 70 -12.93 -0.19 -15.04
C ASP A 70 -14.09 -0.49 -14.10
N GLU A 71 -15.27 -0.80 -14.64
CA GLU A 71 -16.47 -1.11 -13.86
C GLU A 71 -16.26 -2.34 -12.95
N LYS A 72 -15.41 -3.28 -13.37
CA LYS A 72 -15.01 -4.46 -12.58
C LYS A 72 -13.71 -4.21 -11.79
N GLY A 73 -13.13 -3.02 -11.89
CA GLY A 73 -11.89 -2.62 -11.24
C GLY A 73 -11.95 -2.71 -9.71
N PRO A 74 -12.92 -2.05 -9.03
CA PRO A 74 -12.99 -2.06 -7.57
C PRO A 74 -12.98 -3.45 -6.92
N PRO A 75 -13.85 -4.42 -7.32
CA PRO A 75 -13.84 -5.76 -6.72
C PRO A 75 -12.56 -6.54 -7.06
N LYS A 76 -11.94 -6.32 -8.22
CA LYS A 76 -10.64 -6.94 -8.57
C LYS A 76 -9.51 -6.41 -7.70
N VAL A 77 -9.43 -5.09 -7.50
CA VAL A 77 -8.44 -4.45 -6.61
C VAL A 77 -8.60 -4.97 -5.18
N GLN A 78 -9.84 -5.02 -4.68
CA GLN A 78 -10.11 -5.54 -3.34
C GLN A 78 -9.65 -7.00 -3.20
N LYS A 79 -10.02 -7.86 -4.16
CA LYS A 79 -9.65 -9.28 -4.14
C LYS A 79 -8.13 -9.45 -4.20
N ALA A 80 -7.46 -8.80 -5.14
CA ALA A 80 -6.02 -8.92 -5.30
C ALA A 80 -5.24 -8.41 -4.07
N LEU A 81 -5.71 -7.33 -3.45
CA LEU A 81 -5.14 -6.84 -2.20
C LEU A 81 -5.37 -7.83 -1.05
N GLN A 82 -6.55 -8.44 -0.96
CA GLN A 82 -6.85 -9.46 0.04
C GLN A 82 -5.94 -10.68 -0.13
N ASP A 83 -5.76 -11.15 -1.37
CA ASP A 83 -4.88 -12.27 -1.70
C ASP A 83 -3.41 -11.95 -1.31
N ASP A 84 -2.89 -10.78 -1.68
CA ASP A 84 -1.53 -10.37 -1.33
C ASP A 84 -1.32 -10.22 0.20
N ILE A 85 -2.34 -9.78 0.95
CA ILE A 85 -2.29 -9.72 2.42
C ILE A 85 -2.26 -11.14 3.02
N LEU A 86 -3.12 -12.04 2.55
CA LEU A 86 -3.18 -13.42 3.04
C LEU A 86 -1.87 -14.17 2.75
N ASP A 87 -1.31 -13.98 1.56
CA ASP A 87 -0.01 -14.52 1.19
C ASP A 87 1.08 -13.98 2.09
N PHE A 88 1.10 -12.66 2.34
CA PHE A 88 2.08 -12.05 3.25
C PHE A 88 2.00 -12.63 4.67
N ILE A 89 0.78 -12.77 5.23
CA ILE A 89 0.56 -13.35 6.55
C ILE A 89 1.05 -14.80 6.59
N SER A 90 0.70 -15.60 5.59
CA SER A 90 1.07 -17.02 5.52
C SER A 90 2.58 -17.19 5.46
N HIS A 91 3.28 -16.40 4.64
CA HIS A 91 4.73 -16.39 4.58
C HIS A 91 5.37 -15.98 5.92
N ALA A 92 4.86 -14.91 6.54
CA ALA A 92 5.37 -14.45 7.84
C ALA A 92 5.19 -15.51 8.93
N GLN A 93 4.06 -16.23 8.94
CA GLN A 93 3.80 -17.33 9.87
C GLN A 93 4.71 -18.52 9.61
N ALA A 94 4.92 -18.92 8.35
CA ALA A 94 5.82 -20.00 7.97
C ALA A 94 7.26 -19.71 8.43
N VAL A 95 7.78 -18.51 8.15
CA VAL A 95 9.12 -18.10 8.59
C VAL A 95 9.26 -18.14 10.11
N ARG A 96 8.26 -17.64 10.85
CA ARG A 96 8.25 -17.69 12.32
C ARG A 96 8.18 -19.13 12.85
N HIS A 97 7.36 -19.98 12.23
CA HIS A 97 7.22 -21.38 12.64
C HIS A 97 8.53 -22.16 12.41
N THR A 98 9.12 -22.05 11.22
CA THR A 98 10.41 -22.67 10.91
C THR A 98 11.53 -22.12 11.80
N GLY A 99 11.53 -20.81 12.08
CA GLY A 99 12.48 -20.21 13.03
C GLY A 99 12.38 -20.82 14.43
N ARG A 100 11.15 -20.97 14.95
CA ARG A 100 10.89 -21.62 16.24
C ARG A 100 11.33 -23.08 16.24
N GLU A 101 11.07 -23.82 15.16
CA GLU A 101 11.43 -25.24 15.11
C GLU A 101 12.95 -25.44 15.08
N ARG A 102 13.68 -24.56 14.38
CA ARG A 102 15.16 -24.55 14.41
C ARG A 102 15.71 -24.26 15.81
N GLU A 103 15.11 -23.30 16.51
CA GLU A 103 15.49 -22.99 17.90
C GLU A 103 15.21 -24.18 18.83
N ARG A 104 14.04 -24.83 18.70
CA ARG A 104 13.69 -26.03 19.46
C ARG A 104 14.65 -27.19 19.20
N GLU A 105 15.01 -27.43 17.95
CA GLU A 105 15.93 -28.51 17.58
C GLU A 105 17.33 -28.25 18.15
N SER A 106 17.81 -27.01 18.08
CA SER A 106 19.07 -26.59 18.70
C SER A 106 19.09 -26.94 20.19
N VAL A 107 18.05 -26.55 20.95
CA VAL A 107 17.94 -26.86 22.39
C VAL A 107 17.92 -28.36 22.64
N ARG A 108 17.20 -29.15 21.82
CA ARG A 108 17.17 -30.62 21.95
C ARG A 108 18.54 -31.23 21.80
N VAL A 109 19.32 -30.82 20.80
CA VAL A 109 20.69 -31.32 20.58
C VAL A 109 21.58 -31.00 21.78
N TYR A 110 21.59 -29.76 22.27
CA TYR A 110 22.39 -29.40 23.46
C TYR A 110 22.03 -30.24 24.69
N VAL A 111 20.73 -30.43 24.94
CA VAL A 111 20.27 -31.23 26.07
C VAL A 111 20.71 -32.69 25.90
N SER A 112 20.54 -33.27 24.71
CA SER A 112 20.98 -34.64 24.42
C SER A 112 22.48 -34.84 24.58
N ASP A 113 23.31 -33.91 24.09
CA ASP A 113 24.77 -33.98 24.22
C ASP A 113 25.19 -34.00 25.69
N VAL A 114 24.63 -33.12 26.53
CA VAL A 114 24.94 -33.08 27.98
C VAL A 114 24.58 -34.39 28.68
N TYR A 115 23.45 -35.01 28.32
CA TYR A 115 23.04 -36.30 28.89
C TYR A 115 23.89 -37.49 28.42
N ILE A 116 24.62 -37.38 27.31
CA ILE A 116 25.54 -38.44 26.85
C ILE A 116 26.82 -38.46 27.70
N TYR A 117 27.22 -37.32 28.28
CA TYR A 117 28.43 -37.19 29.09
C TYR A 117 28.20 -37.36 30.60
N LEU A 118 26.97 -37.64 31.04
CA LEU A 118 26.57 -37.89 32.43
C LEU A 118 26.15 -39.36 32.60
#